data_AF-A0A3B8VLG2-F1
#
_entry.id   AF-A0A3B8VLG2-F1
#
_cell.length_a   1.000
_cell.length_b   1.000
_cell.length_c   1.000
_cell.angle_alpha   90.00
_cell.angle_beta   90.00
_cell.angle_gamma   90.00
#
_symmetry.space_group_name_H-M   'P 1'
#
loop_
_entity.id
_entity.type
_entity.pdbx_description
1 polymer ?
#
loop_
_entity_poly.entity_id
_entity_poly.type
_entity_poly.pdbx_seq_one_letter_code
_entity_poly.pdbx_strand_id
1 'polypeptide(L)'
;MKSMLLITMLVIVGCGTQQRFAPNDSVPYPIEMALFPVLSDPPEDDVNLTVLFYIGHEGQVLDVALAQPGINPAWDAAAIDSMKTWRFTNPPRYDDSDGVWVRRSVKVQFEEPYVLDLVTLTMDTKEIADSVFSTLRYRSRFIDQFEDSSNHNFSYGYTLERGVNVGRYPDYVRSELRKLRINSYTRPIQIDHNFVIIQRVDTLANHIQ
;
A
#
# COMPACT_ATOMS: atom_id res chain seq x y z
N MET A 1 33.66 1.49 69.69
CA MET A 1 32.71 2.41 69.02
C MET A 1 32.46 1.89 67.62
N LYS A 2 31.21 1.52 67.33
CA LYS A 2 30.76 0.89 66.07
C LYS A 2 30.63 1.98 65.01
N SER A 3 31.39 1.89 63.91
CA SER A 3 31.13 2.70 62.71
C SER A 3 30.40 1.83 61.71
N MET A 4 29.09 2.03 61.63
CA MET A 4 28.16 1.36 60.72
C MET A 4 28.12 2.21 59.45
N LEU A 5 28.86 1.79 58.42
CA LEU A 5 28.89 2.50 57.14
C LEU A 5 27.70 2.02 56.30
N LEU A 6 26.78 2.95 56.08
CA LEU A 6 25.52 2.82 55.36
C LEU A 6 25.80 2.46 53.88
N ILE A 7 25.39 1.27 53.45
CA ILE A 7 25.42 0.87 52.04
C ILE A 7 24.19 1.49 51.37
N THR A 8 24.39 2.60 50.66
CA THR A 8 23.36 3.26 49.87
C THR A 8 23.04 2.39 48.65
N MET A 9 21.95 1.62 48.72
CA MET A 9 21.45 0.79 47.64
C MET A 9 20.84 1.69 46.55
N LEU A 10 21.59 1.92 45.48
CA LEU A 10 21.16 2.66 44.30
C LEU A 10 20.17 1.78 43.51
N VAL A 11 18.87 1.92 43.77
CA VAL A 11 17.82 1.21 43.02
C VAL A 11 17.66 1.90 41.66
N ILE A 12 18.24 1.31 40.63
CA ILE A 12 18.00 1.69 39.23
C ILE A 12 16.63 1.12 38.85
N VAL A 13 15.58 1.91 39.00
CA VAL A 13 14.25 1.55 38.47
C VAL A 13 14.27 1.81 36.97
N GLY A 14 14.55 0.77 36.19
CA GLY A 14 14.35 0.79 34.75
C GLY A 14 12.86 0.69 34.43
N CYS A 15 12.30 1.71 33.80
CA CYS A 15 10.98 1.64 33.19
C CYS A 15 11.11 0.82 31.89
N GLY A 16 10.89 -0.49 31.97
CA GLY A 16 10.83 -1.35 30.80
C GLY A 16 9.44 -1.29 30.17
N THR A 17 9.28 -0.51 29.11
CA THR A 17 8.09 -0.60 28.25
C THR A 17 8.19 -1.88 27.41
N GLN A 18 7.41 -2.91 27.79
CA GLN A 18 7.21 -4.08 26.94
C GLN A 18 6.41 -3.65 25.70
N GLN A 19 7.10 -3.35 24.59
CA GLN A 19 6.48 -3.36 23.27
C GLN A 19 6.07 -4.80 22.98
N ARG A 20 4.77 -5.09 23.13
CA ARG A 20 4.18 -6.34 22.67
C ARG A 20 4.24 -6.34 21.15
N PHE A 21 5.22 -7.03 20.60
CA PHE A 21 5.22 -7.35 19.17
C PHE A 21 4.05 -8.29 18.91
N ALA A 22 3.07 -7.80 18.15
CA ALA A 22 1.94 -8.60 17.71
C ALA A 22 2.44 -9.69 16.72
N PRO A 23 1.80 -10.88 16.68
CA PRO A 23 2.21 -11.99 15.80
C PRO A 23 2.27 -11.58 14.32
N ASN A 24 3.14 -12.21 13.54
CA ASN A 24 3.59 -11.72 12.22
C ASN A 24 2.47 -11.42 11.19
N ASP A 25 1.31 -12.10 11.28
CA ASP A 25 0.15 -11.90 10.39
C ASP A 25 -0.68 -10.65 10.73
N SER A 26 -0.32 -9.95 11.80
CA SER A 26 -1.07 -8.82 12.36
C SER A 26 -0.38 -7.47 12.12
N VAL A 27 0.75 -7.46 11.42
CA VAL A 27 1.52 -6.25 11.14
C VAL A 27 1.08 -5.65 9.79
N PRO A 28 0.49 -4.44 9.78
CA PRO A 28 0.04 -3.78 8.56
C PRO A 28 1.08 -3.77 7.44
N TYR A 29 0.70 -4.15 6.23
CA TYR A 29 1.56 -4.12 5.04
C TYR A 29 1.01 -3.16 3.99
N PRO A 30 1.88 -2.55 3.15
CA PRO A 30 1.44 -1.57 2.17
C PRO A 30 0.59 -2.22 1.08
N ILE A 31 -0.52 -1.56 0.74
CA ILE A 31 -1.42 -1.94 -0.36
C ILE A 31 -1.40 -0.91 -1.50
N GLU A 32 -1.02 0.33 -1.20
CA GLU A 32 -0.82 1.40 -2.17
C GLU A 32 0.28 2.36 -1.68
N MET A 33 1.18 2.73 -2.58
CA MET A 33 2.36 3.53 -2.27
C MET A 33 2.44 4.70 -3.25
N ALA A 34 2.54 5.93 -2.75
CA ALA A 34 2.89 7.06 -3.62
C ALA A 34 4.36 7.00 -4.04
N LEU A 35 4.63 7.58 -5.22
CA LEU A 35 5.99 7.68 -5.75
C LEU A 35 6.83 8.64 -4.88
N PHE A 36 8.10 8.31 -4.70
CA PHE A 36 9.05 9.22 -4.08
C PHE A 36 9.30 10.45 -4.96
N PRO A 37 9.69 11.60 -4.36
CA PRO A 37 10.06 12.78 -5.11
C PRO A 37 11.27 12.50 -6.00
N VAL A 38 11.26 13.08 -7.21
CA VAL A 38 12.32 12.92 -8.20
C VAL A 38 13.60 13.60 -7.70
N LEU A 39 14.72 12.88 -7.80
CA LEU A 39 16.05 13.43 -7.60
C LEU A 39 16.60 13.97 -8.91
N SER A 40 17.24 15.14 -8.86
CA SER A 40 17.98 15.66 -10.01
C SER A 40 19.24 14.85 -10.32
N ASP A 41 19.84 14.26 -9.29
CA ASP A 41 21.03 13.41 -9.39
C ASP A 41 20.81 12.17 -8.51
N PRO A 42 20.14 11.13 -9.03
CA PRO A 42 19.88 9.92 -8.26
C PRO A 42 21.18 9.15 -8.02
N PRO A 43 21.37 8.55 -6.82
CA PRO A 43 22.51 7.68 -6.56
C PRO A 43 22.51 6.47 -7.51
N GLU A 44 23.70 5.96 -7.85
CA GLU A 44 23.84 4.76 -8.67
C GLU A 44 23.28 3.51 -7.99
N ASP A 45 23.31 3.49 -6.65
CA ASP A 45 22.83 2.39 -5.82
C ASP A 45 21.43 2.67 -5.23
N ASP A 46 20.69 1.59 -4.99
CA ASP A 46 19.41 1.65 -4.28
C ASP A 46 19.59 2.19 -2.85
N VAL A 47 18.69 3.08 -2.43
CA VAL A 47 18.71 3.66 -1.07
C VAL A 47 17.77 2.86 -0.18
N ASN A 48 18.25 2.40 0.98
CA ASN A 48 17.42 1.72 1.97
C ASN A 48 17.11 2.66 3.14
N LEU A 49 15.84 3.00 3.32
CA LEU A 49 15.36 3.82 4.43
C LEU A 49 14.83 2.91 5.54
N THR A 50 15.18 3.20 6.79
CA THR A 50 14.44 2.64 7.93
C THR A 50 13.38 3.65 8.36
N VAL A 51 12.11 3.28 8.22
CA VAL A 51 10.97 4.18 8.42
C VAL A 51 10.06 3.65 9.52
N LEU A 52 9.59 4.56 10.38
CA LEU A 52 8.54 4.34 11.35
C LEU A 52 7.26 4.96 10.81
N PHE A 53 6.22 4.15 10.60
CA PHE A 53 4.90 4.58 10.19
C PHE A 53 3.95 4.51 11.38
N TYR A 54 3.18 5.56 11.62
CA TYR A 54 2.01 5.50 12.49
C TYR A 54 0.77 5.30 11.64
N ILE A 55 0.17 4.12 11.73
CA ILE A 55 -0.90 3.66 10.83
C ILE A 55 -2.21 3.66 11.61
N GLY A 56 -3.21 4.39 11.11
CA GLY A 56 -4.55 4.45 11.69
C GLY A 56 -5.39 3.21 11.39
N HIS A 57 -6.56 3.11 12.03
CA HIS A 57 -7.46 1.94 11.94
C HIS A 57 -7.99 1.63 10.54
N GLU A 58 -8.03 2.61 9.64
CA GLU A 58 -8.49 2.42 8.26
C GLU A 58 -7.30 2.22 7.30
N GLY A 59 -6.09 1.97 7.83
CA GLY A 59 -4.90 1.73 7.04
C GLY A 59 -4.25 2.99 6.47
N GLN A 60 -4.74 4.18 6.82
CA GLN A 60 -4.10 5.46 6.47
C GLN A 60 -2.83 5.69 7.29
N VAL A 61 -1.84 6.36 6.69
CA VAL A 61 -0.65 6.80 7.42
C VAL A 61 -0.92 8.16 8.07
N LEU A 62 -0.91 8.20 9.40
CA LEU A 62 -1.13 9.40 10.20
C LEU A 62 0.17 10.17 10.47
N ASP A 63 1.28 9.44 10.64
CA ASP A 63 2.60 10.05 10.81
C ASP A 63 3.72 9.15 10.26
N VAL A 64 4.85 9.77 9.94
CA VAL A 64 6.03 9.12 9.39
C VAL A 64 7.28 9.74 9.99
N ALA A 65 8.18 8.89 10.49
CA ALA A 65 9.50 9.30 10.92
C ALA A 65 10.57 8.42 10.27
N LEU A 66 11.62 9.05 9.75
CA LEU A 66 12.83 8.35 9.35
C LEU A 66 13.63 8.02 10.61
N ALA A 67 13.98 6.75 10.80
CA ALA A 67 14.83 6.34 11.93
C ALA A 67 16.27 6.82 11.76
N GLN A 68 16.68 7.12 10.52
CA GLN A 68 17.97 7.67 10.13
C GLN A 68 17.76 8.62 8.95
N PRO A 69 18.57 9.69 8.81
CA PRO A 69 18.53 10.55 7.63
C PRO A 69 18.67 9.73 6.33
N GLY A 70 17.94 10.14 5.30
CA GLY A 70 17.95 9.50 4.00
C GLY A 70 19.07 10.08 3.12
N ILE A 71 18.67 10.86 2.11
CA ILE A 71 19.59 11.39 1.09
C ILE A 71 20.03 12.80 1.46
N ASN A 72 19.07 13.69 1.67
CA ASN A 72 19.30 15.06 2.12
C ASN A 72 18.01 15.61 2.76
N PRO A 73 18.10 16.65 3.61
CA PRO A 73 16.93 17.12 4.37
C PRO A 73 15.73 17.57 3.53
N ALA A 74 15.97 18.16 2.35
CA ALA A 74 14.89 18.63 1.48
C ALA A 74 14.18 17.46 0.80
N TRP A 75 14.93 16.48 0.32
CA TRP A 75 14.38 15.27 -0.25
C TRP A 75 13.68 14.40 0.82
N ASP A 76 14.28 14.26 1.99
CA ASP A 76 13.73 13.50 3.11
C ASP A 76 12.36 14.04 3.53
N ALA A 77 12.19 15.38 3.59
CA ALA A 77 10.91 16.00 3.88
C ALA A 77 9.84 15.66 2.83
N ALA A 78 10.17 15.80 1.54
CA ALA A 78 9.25 15.46 0.46
C ALA A 78 8.96 13.94 0.38
N ALA A 79 9.92 13.10 0.73
CA ALA A 79 9.76 11.65 0.84
C ALA A 79 8.82 11.28 1.98
N ILE A 80 8.95 11.92 3.15
CA ILE A 80 8.03 11.80 4.29
C ILE A 80 6.61 12.20 3.88
N ASP A 81 6.45 13.33 3.19
CA ASP A 81 5.14 13.79 2.72
C ASP A 81 4.50 12.80 1.74
N SER A 82 5.29 12.23 0.81
CA SER A 82 4.82 11.15 -0.06
C SER A 82 4.38 9.92 0.74
N MET A 83 5.20 9.48 1.70
CA MET A 83 4.92 8.32 2.55
C MET A 83 3.65 8.48 3.40
N LYS A 84 3.27 9.71 3.78
CA LYS A 84 2.01 9.98 4.47
C LYS A 84 0.76 9.72 3.62
N THR A 85 0.91 9.65 2.30
CA THR A 85 -0.21 9.32 1.39
C THR A 85 -0.32 7.81 1.10
N TRP A 86 0.57 6.99 1.65
CA TRP A 86 0.52 5.54 1.47
C TRP A 86 -0.70 4.94 2.19
N ARG A 87 -1.14 3.77 1.69
CA ARG A 87 -2.19 2.96 2.30
C ARG A 87 -1.63 1.61 2.71
N PHE A 88 -2.02 1.17 3.88
CA PHE A 88 -1.71 -0.13 4.46
C PHE A 88 -3.00 -0.93 4.66
N THR A 89 -2.87 -2.23 4.90
CA THR A 89 -3.96 -3.02 5.47
C THR A 89 -4.36 -2.51 6.84
N ASN A 90 -5.61 -2.74 7.23
CA ASN A 90 -6.09 -2.29 8.52
C ASN A 90 -5.31 -2.97 9.65
N PRO A 91 -4.81 -2.21 10.65
CA PRO A 91 -4.22 -2.81 11.82
C PRO A 91 -5.31 -3.55 12.63
N PRO A 92 -4.92 -4.62 13.34
CA PRO A 92 -5.83 -5.25 14.29
C PRO A 92 -6.17 -4.25 15.40
N ARG A 93 -7.45 -4.19 15.77
CA ARG A 93 -7.91 -3.37 16.89
C ARG A 93 -7.50 -4.04 18.20
N TYR A 94 -6.33 -3.67 18.72
CA TYR A 94 -5.82 -4.20 19.98
C TYR A 94 -6.30 -3.40 21.21
N ASP A 95 -6.65 -2.13 21.05
CA ASP A 95 -7.12 -1.22 22.10
C ASP A 95 -7.85 0.03 21.51
N ASP A 96 -8.15 1.00 22.36
CA ASP A 96 -8.71 2.32 21.99
C ASP A 96 -7.63 3.31 21.46
N SER A 97 -6.42 2.87 21.13
CA SER A 97 -5.41 3.75 20.50
C SER A 97 -5.84 4.11 19.09
N ASP A 98 -5.49 5.30 18.60
CA ASP A 98 -5.89 5.76 17.25
C ASP A 98 -5.13 5.05 16.10
N GLY A 99 -4.16 4.19 16.42
CA GLY A 99 -3.31 3.53 15.43
C GLY A 99 -2.11 2.79 16.03
N VAL A 100 -1.27 2.24 15.15
CA VAL A 100 -0.10 1.43 15.53
C VAL A 100 1.18 1.94 14.88
N TRP A 101 2.28 1.91 15.63
CA TRP A 101 3.61 2.18 15.08
C TRP A 101 4.21 0.92 14.45
N VAL A 102 4.65 1.02 13.20
CA VAL A 102 5.29 -0.07 12.45
C VAL A 102 6.63 0.38 11.90
N ARG A 103 7.68 -0.41 12.17
CA ARG A 103 9.01 -0.20 11.60
C ARG A 103 9.15 -1.00 10.30
N ARG A 104 9.54 -0.35 9.21
CA ARG A 104 9.76 -0.96 7.90
C ARG A 104 11.11 -0.55 7.30
N SER A 105 11.70 -1.46 6.54
CA SER A 105 12.79 -1.14 5.63
C SER A 105 12.18 -0.84 4.27
N VAL A 106 12.37 0.37 3.76
CA VAL A 106 11.84 0.82 2.47
C VAL A 106 13.01 0.96 1.50
N LYS A 107 12.99 0.14 0.45
CA LYS A 107 13.98 0.20 -0.63
C LYS A 107 13.50 1.19 -1.68
N VAL A 108 14.23 2.27 -1.87
CA VAL A 108 14.00 3.30 -2.89
C VAL A 108 14.72 2.86 -4.15
N GLN A 109 13.96 2.64 -5.22
CA GLN A 109 14.47 2.20 -6.51
C GLN A 109 14.22 3.29 -7.56
N PHE A 110 15.21 3.55 -8.39
CA PHE A 110 15.13 4.49 -9.51
C PHE A 110 14.90 3.70 -10.80
N GLU A 111 13.64 3.60 -11.23
CA GLU A 111 13.24 2.87 -12.43
C GLU A 111 12.47 3.78 -13.38
N GLU A 112 12.49 3.46 -14.68
CA GLU A 112 11.59 4.09 -15.64
C GLU A 112 10.12 3.77 -15.28
N PRO A 113 9.23 4.77 -15.29
CA PRO A 113 7.84 4.57 -14.90
C PRO A 113 7.13 3.65 -15.90
N TYR A 114 6.51 2.59 -15.41
CA TYR A 114 5.67 1.72 -16.23
C TYR A 114 4.20 2.11 -16.03
N VAL A 115 3.67 2.83 -17.01
CA VAL A 115 2.38 3.51 -16.92
C VAL A 115 1.32 2.77 -17.73
N LEU A 116 0.14 2.54 -17.13
CA LEU A 116 -1.01 1.86 -17.73
C LEU A 116 -2.30 2.65 -17.51
N ASP A 117 -3.26 2.49 -18.42
CA ASP A 117 -4.65 2.85 -18.17
C ASP A 117 -5.40 1.61 -17.67
N LEU A 118 -6.06 1.72 -16.53
CA LEU A 118 -6.62 0.60 -15.79
C LEU A 118 -8.09 0.82 -15.47
N VAL A 119 -8.88 -0.24 -15.57
CA VAL A 119 -10.19 -0.32 -14.95
C VAL A 119 -10.13 -1.34 -13.82
N THR A 120 -10.52 -0.93 -12.62
CA THR A 120 -10.52 -1.78 -11.42
C THR A 120 -11.95 -2.06 -11.01
N LEU A 121 -12.28 -3.34 -10.79
CA LEU A 121 -13.46 -3.75 -10.04
C LEU A 121 -13.07 -4.12 -8.64
N THR A 122 -13.90 -3.72 -7.67
CA THR A 122 -13.72 -4.07 -6.27
C THR A 122 -14.96 -4.79 -5.76
N MET A 123 -14.74 -5.98 -5.22
CA MET A 123 -15.77 -6.85 -4.67
C MET A 123 -15.44 -7.19 -3.21
N ASP A 124 -16.48 -7.34 -2.40
CA ASP A 124 -16.33 -7.65 -0.97
C ASP A 124 -15.93 -9.10 -0.70
N THR A 125 -16.27 -10.04 -1.59
CA THR A 125 -16.02 -11.47 -1.38
C THR A 125 -15.40 -12.16 -2.58
N LYS A 126 -14.69 -13.25 -2.29
CA LYS A 126 -14.05 -14.09 -3.28
C LYS A 126 -15.06 -14.73 -4.21
N GLU A 127 -16.20 -15.16 -3.68
CA GLU A 127 -17.27 -15.81 -4.44
C GLU A 127 -17.85 -14.87 -5.50
N ILE A 128 -18.08 -13.61 -5.14
CA ILE A 128 -18.52 -12.57 -6.09
C ILE A 128 -17.44 -12.34 -7.14
N ALA A 129 -16.18 -12.19 -6.71
CA ALA A 129 -15.08 -11.93 -7.64
C ALA A 129 -14.86 -13.08 -8.63
N ASP A 130 -14.91 -14.33 -8.17
CA ASP A 130 -14.80 -15.52 -9.03
C ASP A 130 -15.97 -15.62 -10.01
N SER A 131 -17.18 -15.33 -9.56
CA SER A 131 -18.38 -15.30 -10.40
C SER A 131 -18.26 -14.26 -11.51
N VAL A 132 -17.86 -13.03 -11.15
CA VAL A 132 -17.64 -11.95 -12.12
C VAL A 132 -16.51 -12.31 -13.09
N PHE A 133 -15.37 -12.79 -12.59
CA PHE A 133 -14.24 -13.23 -13.44
C PHE A 133 -14.67 -14.32 -14.43
N SER A 134 -15.47 -15.29 -13.99
CA SER A 134 -15.99 -16.35 -14.86
C SER A 134 -16.86 -15.79 -15.98
N THR A 135 -17.63 -14.73 -15.72
CA THR A 135 -18.50 -14.08 -16.70
C THR A 135 -17.69 -13.24 -17.70
N LEU A 136 -16.69 -12.52 -17.22
CA LEU A 136 -15.76 -11.75 -18.06
C LEU A 136 -15.00 -12.64 -19.04
N ARG A 137 -14.72 -13.90 -18.66
CA ARG A 137 -14.09 -14.89 -19.56
C ARG A 137 -14.84 -15.12 -20.87
N TYR A 138 -16.15 -14.89 -20.89
CA TYR A 138 -17.00 -15.16 -22.04
C TYR A 138 -17.36 -13.90 -22.85
N ARG A 139 -16.96 -12.70 -22.42
CA ARG A 139 -17.25 -11.42 -23.10
C ARG A 139 -15.98 -10.64 -23.42
N SER A 140 -15.99 -9.85 -24.48
CA SER A 140 -14.79 -9.25 -25.07
C SER A 140 -14.34 -7.92 -24.44
N ARG A 141 -15.22 -7.15 -23.79
CA ARG A 141 -14.88 -5.86 -23.17
C ARG A 141 -15.71 -5.59 -21.92
N PHE A 142 -15.09 -4.85 -21.01
CA PHE A 142 -15.56 -4.51 -19.67
C PHE A 142 -16.58 -3.38 -19.70
N ILE A 143 -16.32 -2.33 -20.48
CA ILE A 143 -17.17 -1.13 -20.62
C ILE A 143 -18.55 -1.49 -21.16
N ASP A 144 -18.61 -2.41 -22.13
CA ASP A 144 -19.84 -2.90 -22.74
C ASP A 144 -20.81 -3.50 -21.70
N GLN A 145 -20.32 -3.97 -20.54
CA GLN A 145 -21.15 -4.51 -19.47
C GLN A 145 -21.72 -3.42 -18.55
N PHE A 146 -21.10 -2.24 -18.46
CA PHE A 146 -21.52 -1.16 -17.56
C PHE A 146 -22.48 -0.16 -18.22
N GLU A 147 -22.35 0.08 -19.52
CA GLU A 147 -23.28 0.95 -20.25
C GLU A 147 -24.69 0.34 -20.32
N ASP A 148 -24.79 -0.97 -20.47
CA ASP A 148 -26.07 -1.71 -20.49
C ASP A 148 -26.72 -1.84 -19.10
N SER A 149 -25.98 -1.56 -18.02
CA SER A 149 -26.35 -1.98 -16.67
C SER A 149 -26.73 -0.85 -15.72
N SER A 150 -27.02 0.35 -16.25
CA SER A 150 -27.49 1.54 -15.50
C SER A 150 -28.75 1.33 -14.65
N ASN A 151 -29.36 0.14 -14.68
CA ASN A 151 -30.53 -0.25 -13.90
C ASN A 151 -30.28 -1.34 -12.83
N HIS A 152 -29.05 -1.82 -12.62
CA HIS A 152 -28.76 -2.86 -11.64
C HIS A 152 -27.86 -2.35 -10.51
N ASN A 153 -28.36 -2.43 -9.27
CA ASN A 153 -27.59 -2.24 -8.04
C ASN A 153 -26.61 -3.42 -7.89
N PHE A 154 -25.45 -3.35 -8.52
CA PHE A 154 -24.39 -4.33 -8.27
C PHE A 154 -23.77 -4.10 -6.90
N SER A 155 -23.39 -5.20 -6.24
CA SER A 155 -22.66 -5.20 -4.97
C SER A 155 -21.16 -4.92 -5.13
N TYR A 156 -20.75 -4.24 -6.21
CA TYR A 156 -19.35 -4.02 -6.53
C TYR A 156 -19.17 -2.68 -7.24
N GLY A 157 -18.10 -1.96 -6.91
CA GLY A 157 -17.74 -0.69 -7.52
C GLY A 157 -16.75 -0.87 -8.66
N TYR A 158 -16.69 0.11 -9.57
CA TYR A 158 -15.63 0.19 -10.58
C TYR A 158 -14.95 1.55 -10.56
N THR A 159 -13.70 1.60 -11.01
CA THR A 159 -12.94 2.84 -11.15
C THR A 159 -12.10 2.78 -12.43
N LEU A 160 -12.19 3.81 -13.26
CA LEU A 160 -11.30 4.02 -14.41
C LEU A 160 -10.19 4.98 -13.98
N GLU A 161 -8.95 4.52 -14.07
CA GLU A 161 -7.76 5.30 -13.74
C GLU A 161 -6.87 5.41 -14.99
N ARG A 162 -6.45 6.63 -15.31
CA ARG A 162 -5.58 6.92 -16.44
C ARG A 162 -4.17 7.26 -15.98
N GLY A 163 -3.17 6.85 -16.74
CA GLY A 163 -1.78 7.20 -16.46
C GLY A 163 -1.26 6.60 -15.15
N VAL A 164 -1.73 5.41 -14.77
CA VAL A 164 -1.34 4.75 -13.52
C VAL A 164 0.06 4.17 -13.63
N ASN A 165 1.01 4.72 -12.86
CA ASN A 165 2.31 4.08 -12.69
C ASN A 165 2.17 2.83 -11.80
N VAL A 166 2.41 1.64 -12.36
CA VAL A 166 2.26 0.37 -11.63
C VAL A 166 3.24 0.21 -10.47
N GLY A 167 4.29 1.04 -10.41
CA GLY A 167 5.22 1.11 -9.29
C GLY A 167 4.53 1.42 -7.96
N ARG A 168 3.34 2.05 -8.00
CA ARG A 168 2.55 2.37 -6.80
C ARG A 168 1.98 1.16 -6.07
N TYR A 169 1.89 0.01 -6.74
CA TYR A 169 1.33 -1.20 -6.15
C TYR A 169 2.42 -2.09 -5.53
N PRO A 170 2.08 -2.92 -4.52
CA PRO A 170 2.98 -3.93 -3.98
C PRO A 170 3.37 -4.97 -5.04
N ASP A 171 4.51 -5.62 -4.83
CA ASP A 171 5.16 -6.46 -5.85
C ASP A 171 4.26 -7.55 -6.42
N TYR A 172 3.42 -8.19 -5.60
CA TYR A 172 2.52 -9.25 -6.07
C TYR A 172 1.50 -8.71 -7.09
N VAL A 173 0.90 -7.55 -6.83
CA VAL A 173 -0.02 -6.87 -7.77
C VAL A 173 0.75 -6.37 -8.98
N ARG A 174 1.89 -5.70 -8.76
CA ARG A 174 2.75 -5.16 -9.83
C ARG A 174 3.16 -6.24 -10.82
N SER A 175 3.50 -7.43 -10.33
CA SER A 175 3.90 -8.57 -11.16
C SER A 175 2.77 -9.04 -12.08
N GLU A 176 1.52 -8.99 -11.62
CA GLU A 176 0.35 -9.33 -12.44
C GLU A 176 0.06 -8.23 -13.46
N LEU A 177 0.14 -6.96 -13.06
CA LEU A 177 -0.08 -5.82 -13.96
C LEU A 177 0.96 -5.73 -15.08
N ARG A 178 2.24 -6.02 -14.79
CA ARG A 178 3.31 -6.03 -15.81
C ARG A 178 3.11 -7.11 -16.88
N LYS A 179 2.39 -8.20 -16.56
CA LYS A 179 2.03 -9.27 -17.52
C LYS A 179 0.75 -8.95 -18.29
N LEU A 180 0.01 -7.91 -17.90
CA LEU A 180 -1.33 -7.62 -18.40
C LEU A 180 -1.26 -7.04 -19.82
N ARG A 181 -1.81 -7.79 -20.78
CA ARG A 181 -1.98 -7.33 -22.17
C ARG A 181 -3.15 -6.36 -22.27
N ILE A 182 -3.12 -5.51 -23.29
CA ILE A 182 -4.24 -4.62 -23.61
C ILE A 182 -5.54 -5.43 -23.73
N ASN A 183 -6.63 -4.89 -23.17
CA ASN A 183 -7.96 -5.49 -23.09
C ASN A 183 -8.06 -6.80 -22.30
N SER A 184 -6.97 -7.25 -21.66
CA SER A 184 -6.99 -8.40 -20.76
C SER A 184 -7.20 -7.96 -19.31
N TYR A 185 -7.68 -8.88 -18.49
CA TYR A 185 -7.92 -8.68 -17.06
C TYR A 185 -7.14 -9.69 -16.21
N THR A 186 -6.84 -9.30 -14.97
CA THR A 186 -6.23 -10.18 -13.97
C THR A 186 -7.23 -11.24 -13.51
N ARG A 187 -6.73 -12.32 -12.90
CA ARG A 187 -7.56 -13.11 -11.97
C ARG A 187 -7.95 -12.23 -10.77
N PRO A 188 -8.96 -12.61 -9.96
CA PRO A 188 -9.22 -11.95 -8.69
C PRO A 188 -7.95 -11.90 -7.84
N ILE A 189 -7.53 -10.70 -7.46
CA ILE A 189 -6.40 -10.44 -6.57
C ILE A 189 -6.97 -9.97 -5.24
N GLN A 190 -6.59 -10.60 -4.14
CA GLN A 190 -6.97 -10.10 -2.83
C GLN A 190 -6.10 -8.88 -2.48
N ILE A 191 -6.75 -7.77 -2.15
CA ILE A 191 -6.11 -6.56 -1.63
C ILE A 191 -6.87 -6.18 -0.35
N ASP A 192 -6.18 -6.31 0.78
CA ASP A 192 -6.78 -6.16 2.12
C ASP A 192 -8.01 -7.08 2.29
N HIS A 193 -9.18 -6.54 2.65
CA HIS A 193 -10.43 -7.28 2.81
C HIS A 193 -11.22 -7.46 1.51
N ASN A 194 -10.76 -6.84 0.41
CA ASN A 194 -11.48 -6.85 -0.86
C ASN A 194 -10.79 -7.75 -1.88
N PHE A 195 -11.55 -8.08 -2.92
CA PHE A 195 -11.05 -8.76 -4.12
C PHE A 195 -11.17 -7.80 -5.30
N VAL A 196 -10.08 -7.68 -6.06
CA VAL A 196 -10.04 -6.82 -7.23
C VAL A 196 -9.79 -7.58 -8.52
N ILE A 197 -10.44 -7.13 -9.59
CA ILE A 197 -10.14 -7.53 -10.96
C ILE A 197 -9.72 -6.28 -11.71
N ILE A 198 -8.52 -6.30 -12.27
CA ILE A 198 -7.96 -5.15 -12.97
C ILE A 198 -7.85 -5.47 -14.46
N GLN A 199 -8.43 -4.60 -15.30
CA GLN A 199 -8.30 -4.66 -16.75
C GLN A 199 -7.36 -3.56 -17.23
N ARG A 200 -6.45 -3.90 -18.15
CA ARG A 200 -5.72 -2.88 -18.92
C ARG A 200 -6.57 -2.46 -20.10
N VAL A 201 -6.82 -1.16 -20.22
CA VAL A 201 -7.55 -0.61 -21.37
C VAL A 201 -6.61 0.13 -22.31
N ASP A 202 -7.03 0.28 -23.56
CA ASP A 202 -6.36 1.13 -24.53
C ASP A 202 -7.23 2.35 -24.82
N THR A 203 -6.88 3.46 -24.18
CA THR A 203 -7.65 4.70 -24.28
C THR A 203 -7.33 5.47 -25.57
N LEU A 204 -6.29 5.09 -26.33
CA LEU A 204 -5.97 5.69 -27.63
C LEU A 204 -6.92 5.23 -28.75
N ALA A 205 -7.72 4.19 -28.53
CA ALA A 205 -8.68 3.68 -29.51
C ALA A 205 -10.07 4.37 -29.46
N ASN A 206 -10.37 5.15 -28.42
CA ASN A 206 -11.72 5.72 -28.18
C ASN A 206 -11.85 7.21 -28.54
N HIS A 207 -10.99 7.74 -29.43
CA HIS A 207 -11.13 9.09 -30.01
C HIS A 207 -11.32 9.08 -31.54
N ILE A 208 -11.78 7.96 -32.10
CA ILE A 208 -12.31 7.92 -33.46
C ILE A 208 -13.65 7.19 -33.42
N GLN A 209 -14.70 7.91 -33.01
CA GLN A 209 -16.07 7.72 -33.48
C GLN A 209 -16.90 8.97 -33.19
#